data_AF-A0A954XFD3-F1
#
_entry.id   AF-A0A954XFD3-F1
#
_cell.length_a   1.000
_cell.length_b   1.000
_cell.length_c   1.000
_cell.angle_alpha   90.00
_cell.angle_beta   90.00
_cell.angle_gamma   90.00
#
_symmetry.space_group_name_H-M   'P 1'
#
loop_
_entity.id
_entity.type
_entity.pdbx_description
1 polymer ?
#
loop_
_entity_poly.entity_id
_entity_poly.type
_entity_poly.pdbx_seq_one_letter_code
_entity_poly.pdbx_strand_id
1 'polypeptide(L)'
;MNQREKFLGAVVGGLMVLVVLFFGYATASEMLRLRKQRVESLEKEVAQKNSDVTKGLRAAKQMARFAESSLPSDRQLARSMYQAWLLDKSTRIGLEQASVKAMPGRPRGDVYYEHTFTVSGRGDLKQLTELLHDFYSRDILHRVRLLHVIPVSDST
;
A
#
# COMPACT_ATOMS: atom_id res chain seq x y z
N MET A 1 64.19 40.48 -40.22
CA MET A 1 63.05 39.71 -39.63
C MET A 1 61.77 40.48 -39.92
N ASN A 2 60.99 39.94 -40.85
CA ASN A 2 59.98 40.67 -41.60
C ASN A 2 58.70 40.88 -40.78
N GLN A 3 58.05 42.05 -40.91
CA GLN A 3 56.86 42.47 -40.15
C GLN A 3 55.73 41.43 -40.08
N ARG A 4 55.64 40.54 -41.08
CA ARG A 4 54.68 39.44 -41.15
C ARG A 4 54.89 38.38 -40.07
N GLU A 5 56.14 38.07 -39.69
CA GLU A 5 56.45 37.09 -38.65
C GLU A 5 56.07 37.58 -37.25
N LYS A 6 56.23 38.89 -37.00
CA LYS A 6 55.81 39.52 -35.73
C LYS A 6 54.29 39.58 -35.59
N PHE A 7 53.58 39.87 -36.68
CA PHE A 7 52.12 39.87 -36.70
C PHE A 7 51.55 38.46 -36.49
N LEU A 8 52.10 37.46 -37.19
CA LEU A 8 51.67 36.07 -37.03
C LEU A 8 51.98 35.54 -35.62
N GLY A 9 53.13 35.90 -35.04
CA GLY A 9 53.47 35.55 -33.66
C GLY A 9 52.51 36.16 -32.62
N ALA A 10 52.09 37.41 -32.80
CA ALA A 10 51.11 38.06 -31.92
C ALA A 10 49.73 37.40 -32.00
N VAL A 11 49.29 37.05 -33.21
CA VAL A 11 48.03 36.34 -33.44
C VAL A 11 48.08 34.94 -32.83
N VAL A 12 49.15 34.17 -33.09
CA VAL A 12 49.32 32.82 -32.54
C VAL A 12 49.41 32.86 -31.01
N GLY A 13 50.12 33.83 -30.44
CA GLY A 13 50.19 34.02 -28.99
C GLY A 13 48.82 34.32 -28.37
N GLY A 14 48.06 35.23 -28.98
CA GLY A 14 46.69 35.54 -28.54
C GLY A 14 45.74 34.34 -28.64
N LEU A 15 45.86 33.55 -29.70
CA LEU A 15 45.06 32.34 -29.91
C LEU A 15 45.42 31.25 -28.88
N MET A 16 46.71 31.11 -28.53
CA MET A 16 47.15 30.19 -27.49
C MET A 16 46.59 30.57 -26.11
N VAL A 17 46.57 31.86 -25.77
CA VAL A 17 45.98 32.35 -24.51
C VAL A 17 44.48 32.08 -24.45
N LEU A 18 43.76 32.30 -25.56
CA LEU A 18 42.33 31.99 -25.65
C LEU A 18 42.03 30.49 -25.45
N VAL A 19 42.85 29.62 -26.05
CA VAL A 19 42.71 28.16 -25.88
C VAL A 19 42.94 27.75 -24.43
N VAL A 20 43.97 28.29 -23.76
CA VAL A 20 44.25 28.00 -22.35
C VAL A 20 43.11 28.47 -21.44
N LEU A 21 42.56 29.67 -21.69
CA LEU A 21 41.42 30.19 -20.92
C LEU A 21 40.16 29.35 -21.13
N PHE A 22 39.87 28.95 -22.38
CA PHE A 22 38.72 28.10 -22.69
C PHE A 22 38.84 26.73 -22.02
N PHE A 23 40.02 26.10 -22.10
CA PHE A 23 40.26 24.79 -21.49
C PHE A 23 40.20 24.86 -19.97
N GLY A 24 40.77 25.91 -19.36
CA GLY A 24 40.68 26.17 -17.92
C GLY A 24 39.24 26.34 -17.43
N TYR A 25 38.42 27.10 -18.17
CA TYR A 25 37.01 27.29 -17.87
C TYR A 25 36.20 25.99 -18.04
N ALA A 26 36.45 25.24 -19.12
CA ALA A 26 35.79 23.95 -19.36
C ALA A 26 36.08 22.97 -18.22
N THR A 27 37.34 22.81 -17.81
CA THR A 27 37.73 21.86 -16.76
C THR A 27 37.17 22.25 -15.38
N ALA A 28 37.19 23.54 -15.05
CA ALA A 28 36.66 24.04 -13.78
C ALA A 28 35.13 23.92 -13.67
N SER A 29 34.41 24.22 -14.76
CA SER A 29 32.95 24.11 -14.80
C SER A 29 32.48 22.66 -14.67
N GLU A 30 33.22 21.70 -15.22
CA GLU A 30 32.91 20.28 -15.14
C GLU A 30 33.09 19.71 -13.72
N MET A 31 34.16 20.09 -13.02
CA MET A 31 34.37 19.71 -11.61
C MET A 31 33.27 20.25 -10.68
N LEU A 32 32.82 21.48 -10.89
CA LEU A 32 31.72 22.06 -10.12
C LEU A 32 30.38 21.39 -10.43
N ARG A 33 30.14 21.00 -11.69
CA ARG A 33 28.93 20.27 -12.10
C ARG A 33 28.84 18.91 -11.42
N LEU A 34 29.94 18.16 -11.35
CA LEU A 34 30.00 16.87 -10.68
C LEU A 34 29.70 16.97 -9.17
N ARG A 35 30.22 18.01 -8.49
CA ARG A 35 29.96 18.23 -7.06
C ARG A 35 28.50 18.62 -6.82
N LYS A 36 27.93 19.51 -7.65
CA LYS A 36 26.50 19.87 -7.58
C LYS A 36 25.59 18.67 -7.81
N GLN A 37 25.89 17.83 -8.81
CA GLN A 37 25.12 16.60 -9.06
C GLN A 37 25.18 15.62 -7.90
N ARG A 38 26.34 15.49 -7.22
CA ARG A 38 26.45 14.65 -6.02
C ARG A 38 25.59 15.19 -4.88
N VAL A 39 25.63 16.49 -4.61
CA VAL A 39 24.80 17.13 -3.57
C VAL A 39 23.32 16.93 -3.89
N GLU A 40 22.90 17.19 -5.13
CA GLU A 40 21.51 17.01 -5.56
C GLU A 40 21.08 15.52 -5.47
N SER A 41 21.97 14.58 -5.80
CA SER A 41 21.67 13.14 -5.68
C SER A 41 21.54 12.70 -4.22
N LEU A 42 22.38 13.23 -3.33
CA LEU A 42 22.34 12.94 -1.89
C LEU A 42 21.10 13.56 -1.25
N GLU A 43 20.72 14.78 -1.63
CA GLU A 43 19.48 15.42 -1.19
C GLU A 43 18.25 14.62 -1.64
N LYS A 44 18.24 14.14 -2.90
CA LYS A 44 17.18 13.25 -3.39
C LYS A 44 17.12 11.94 -2.61
N GLU A 45 18.26 11.34 -2.29
CA GLU A 45 18.32 10.10 -1.51
C GLU A 45 17.81 10.30 -0.07
N VAL A 46 18.17 11.41 0.58
CA VAL A 46 17.68 11.78 1.91
C VAL A 46 16.17 12.03 1.87
N ALA A 47 15.68 12.76 0.86
CA ALA A 47 14.25 13.00 0.69
C ALA A 47 13.47 11.69 0.46
N GLN A 48 14.03 10.78 -0.34
CA GLN A 48 13.44 9.46 -0.58
C GLN A 48 13.39 8.62 0.70
N LYS A 49 14.49 8.54 1.45
CA LYS A 49 14.55 7.83 2.73
C LYS A 49 13.55 8.40 3.76
N ASN A 50 13.43 9.71 3.86
CA ASN A 50 12.44 10.36 4.74
C ASN A 50 11.00 10.06 4.31
N SER A 51 10.74 10.02 3.00
CA SER A 51 9.44 9.59 2.45
C SER A 51 9.13 8.14 2.85
N ASP A 52 10.11 7.25 2.75
CA ASP A 52 9.94 5.83 3.04
C ASP A 52 9.74 5.59 4.55
N VAL A 53 10.44 6.31 5.42
CA VAL A 53 10.18 6.31 6.88
C VAL A 53 8.74 6.76 7.17
N THR A 54 8.29 7.84 6.54
CA THR A 54 6.92 8.37 6.74
C THR A 54 5.87 7.37 6.27
N LYS A 55 6.09 6.70 5.12
CA LYS A 55 5.23 5.62 4.63
C LYS A 55 5.23 4.43 5.59
N GLY A 56 6.39 4.04 6.11
CA GLY A 56 6.55 2.97 7.09
C GLY A 56 5.76 3.24 8.38
N LEU A 57 5.85 4.46 8.92
CA LEU A 57 5.08 4.87 10.10
C LEU A 57 3.57 4.83 9.85
N ARG A 58 3.11 5.26 8.67
CA ARG A 58 1.69 5.18 8.29
C ARG A 58 1.23 3.73 8.15
N ALA A 59 2.03 2.87 7.53
CA ALA A 59 1.74 1.45 7.40
C ALA A 59 1.67 0.78 8.77
N ALA A 60 2.61 1.07 9.68
CA ALA A 60 2.61 0.56 11.05
C ALA A 60 1.35 1.00 11.83
N LYS A 61 0.92 2.26 11.69
CA LYS A 61 -0.32 2.75 12.30
C LYS A 61 -1.57 2.06 11.75
N GLN A 62 -1.59 1.78 10.45
CA GLN A 62 -2.69 1.01 9.84
C GLN A 62 -2.69 -0.44 10.33
N MET A 63 -1.51 -1.07 10.43
CA MET A 63 -1.38 -2.41 10.99
C MET A 63 -1.85 -2.50 12.44
N ALA A 64 -1.52 -1.50 13.27
CA ALA A 64 -1.99 -1.44 14.66
C ALA A 64 -3.52 -1.39 14.73
N ARG A 65 -4.16 -0.56 13.89
CA ARG A 65 -5.63 -0.53 13.78
C ARG A 65 -6.20 -1.87 13.33
N PHE A 66 -5.60 -2.52 12.34
CA PHE A 66 -6.06 -3.82 11.89
C PHE A 66 -5.87 -4.90 12.97
N ALA A 67 -4.82 -4.81 13.79
CA ALA A 67 -4.62 -5.72 14.91
C ALA A 67 -5.69 -5.53 16.00
N GLU A 68 -6.10 -4.28 16.28
CA GLU A 68 -7.20 -3.97 17.22
C GLU A 68 -8.54 -4.54 16.74
N SER A 69 -8.85 -4.43 15.44
CA SER A 69 -10.08 -4.96 14.84
C SER A 69 -9.99 -6.45 14.43
N SER A 70 -8.86 -7.10 14.68
CA SER A 70 -8.64 -8.51 14.32
C SER A 70 -9.23 -9.46 15.36
N LEU A 71 -9.52 -10.68 14.91
CA LEU A 71 -9.89 -11.78 15.80
C LEU A 71 -8.67 -12.19 16.68
N PRO A 72 -8.92 -12.86 17.82
CA PRO A 72 -7.86 -13.36 18.69
C PRO A 72 -6.79 -14.19 17.94
N SER A 73 -5.53 -14.13 18.40
CA SER A 73 -4.41 -14.81 17.73
C SER A 73 -4.53 -16.34 17.72
N ASP A 74 -5.26 -16.92 18.68
CA ASP A 74 -5.59 -18.35 18.66
C ASP A 74 -6.63 -18.61 17.56
N ARG A 75 -6.17 -19.28 16.49
CA ARG A 75 -6.97 -19.61 15.31
C ARG A 75 -8.20 -20.43 15.63
N GLN A 76 -8.12 -21.35 16.59
CA GLN A 76 -9.22 -22.24 16.93
C GLN A 76 -10.27 -21.49 17.74
N LEU A 77 -9.82 -20.69 18.70
CA LEU A 77 -10.68 -19.82 19.49
C LEU A 77 -11.38 -18.76 18.61
N ALA A 78 -10.62 -18.04 17.79
CA ALA A 78 -11.12 -17.04 16.85
C ALA A 78 -12.22 -17.61 15.94
N ARG A 79 -11.98 -18.81 15.39
CA ARG A 79 -12.95 -19.50 14.53
C ARG A 79 -14.23 -19.83 15.28
N SER A 80 -14.12 -20.41 16.47
CA SER A 80 -15.28 -20.81 17.28
C SER A 80 -16.09 -19.59 17.74
N MET A 81 -15.41 -18.54 18.22
CA MET A 81 -16.06 -17.29 18.66
C MET A 81 -16.81 -16.61 17.51
N TYR A 82 -16.16 -16.47 16.36
CA TYR A 82 -16.80 -15.80 15.22
C TYR A 82 -17.94 -16.63 14.63
N GLN A 83 -17.81 -17.96 14.61
CA GLN A 83 -18.90 -18.85 14.20
C GLN A 83 -20.10 -18.73 15.16
N ALA A 84 -19.87 -18.75 16.47
CA ALA A 84 -20.92 -18.58 17.47
C ALA A 84 -21.60 -17.22 17.33
N TRP A 85 -20.83 -16.15 17.10
CA TRP A 85 -21.37 -14.82 16.88
C TRP A 85 -22.24 -14.73 15.61
N LEU A 86 -21.78 -15.28 14.48
CA LEU A 86 -22.59 -15.30 13.25
C LEU A 86 -23.88 -16.09 13.44
N LEU A 87 -23.81 -17.22 14.13
CA LEU A 87 -24.98 -18.06 14.39
C LEU A 87 -25.98 -17.31 15.25
N ASP A 88 -25.52 -16.76 16.38
CA ASP A 88 -26.34 -15.95 17.30
C ASP A 88 -27.04 -14.80 16.57
N LYS A 89 -26.32 -14.05 15.73
CA LYS A 89 -26.91 -12.97 14.92
C LYS A 89 -27.96 -13.47 13.95
N SER A 90 -27.65 -14.51 13.19
CA SER A 90 -28.60 -15.09 12.23
C SER A 90 -29.88 -15.60 12.91
N THR A 91 -29.77 -16.20 14.10
CA THR A 91 -30.91 -16.68 14.88
C THR A 91 -31.72 -15.53 15.48
N ARG A 92 -31.09 -14.47 16.00
CA ARG A 92 -31.80 -13.31 16.56
C ARG A 92 -32.63 -12.55 15.54
N ILE A 93 -32.15 -12.47 14.30
CA ILE A 93 -32.88 -11.83 13.18
C ILE A 93 -34.05 -12.72 12.70
N GLY A 94 -34.11 -13.98 13.16
CA GLY A 94 -35.20 -14.90 12.84
C GLY A 94 -35.03 -15.61 11.50
N LEU A 95 -33.79 -15.78 11.01
CA LEU A 95 -33.56 -16.60 9.82
C LEU A 95 -33.89 -18.06 10.10
N GLU A 96 -34.78 -18.64 9.30
CA GLU A 96 -35.12 -20.04 9.37
C GLU A 96 -33.96 -20.91 8.88
N GLN A 97 -33.76 -22.05 9.55
CA GLN A 97 -32.71 -23.04 9.20
C GLN A 97 -31.31 -22.41 9.10
N ALA A 98 -31.06 -21.37 9.90
CA ALA A 98 -29.78 -20.68 9.95
C ALA A 98 -28.65 -21.65 10.30
N SER A 99 -27.66 -21.75 9.42
CA SER A 99 -26.49 -22.60 9.57
C SER A 99 -25.23 -21.80 9.23
N VAL A 100 -24.22 -21.93 10.08
CA VAL A 100 -22.89 -21.33 9.85
C VAL A 100 -21.85 -22.43 9.74
N LYS A 101 -21.20 -22.51 8.59
CA LYS A 101 -20.11 -23.46 8.31
C LYS A 101 -18.80 -22.72 8.21
N ALA A 102 -17.83 -23.08 9.05
CA ALA A 102 -16.48 -22.57 8.94
C ALA A 102 -15.67 -23.41 7.95
N MET A 103 -15.14 -22.75 6.92
CA MET A 103 -14.30 -23.36 5.90
C MET A 103 -12.85 -23.40 6.37
N PRO A 104 -12.00 -24.28 5.80
CA PRO A 104 -10.57 -24.26 6.05
C PRO A 104 -10.00 -22.87 5.74
N GLY A 105 -9.44 -22.23 6.77
CA GLY A 105 -8.76 -20.95 6.59
C GLY A 105 -7.47 -21.10 5.77
N ARG A 106 -6.97 -19.99 5.25
CA ARG A 106 -5.76 -19.97 4.41
C ARG A 106 -4.79 -18.92 4.92
N PRO A 107 -3.50 -19.25 5.09
CA PRO A 107 -2.49 -18.24 5.35
C PRO A 107 -2.34 -17.31 4.14
N ARG A 108 -2.18 -16.02 4.39
CA ARG A 108 -1.88 -15.01 3.37
C ARG A 108 -0.44 -14.53 3.58
N GLY A 109 0.49 -15.29 3.00
CA GLY A 109 1.91 -15.13 3.26
C GLY A 109 2.21 -15.29 4.76
N ASP A 110 3.09 -14.44 5.27
CA ASP A 110 3.46 -14.35 6.69
C ASP A 110 2.77 -13.18 7.41
N VAL A 111 1.69 -12.63 6.82
CA VAL A 111 1.07 -11.38 7.31
C VAL A 111 -0.15 -11.67 8.16
N TYR A 112 -1.06 -12.54 7.70
CA TYR A 112 -2.29 -12.86 8.42
C TYR A 112 -2.89 -14.22 8.00
N TYR A 113 -3.85 -14.70 8.78
CA TYR A 113 -4.60 -15.92 8.51
C TYR A 113 -6.05 -15.57 8.12
N GLU A 114 -6.49 -15.98 6.94
CA GLU A 114 -7.84 -15.72 6.43
C GLU A 114 -8.80 -16.80 6.93
N HIS A 115 -9.84 -16.41 7.67
CA HIS A 115 -10.94 -17.29 8.06
C HIS A 115 -12.15 -17.08 7.13
N THR A 116 -12.65 -18.15 6.53
CA THR A 116 -13.83 -18.11 5.65
C THR A 116 -15.00 -18.81 6.32
N PHE A 117 -16.17 -18.17 6.26
CA PHE A 117 -17.42 -18.70 6.79
C PHE A 117 -18.51 -18.64 5.72
N THR A 118 -19.38 -19.64 5.74
CA THR A 118 -20.58 -19.69 4.91
C THR A 118 -21.79 -19.66 5.83
N VAL A 119 -22.62 -18.64 5.67
CA VAL A 119 -23.92 -18.51 6.35
C VAL A 119 -25.00 -18.89 5.35
N SER A 120 -25.96 -19.71 5.77
CA SER A 120 -27.09 -20.13 4.96
C SER A 120 -28.34 -20.13 5.82
N GLY A 121 -29.49 -19.76 5.24
CA GLY A 121 -30.78 -19.71 5.90
C GLY A 121 -31.86 -19.24 4.94
N ARG A 122 -33.11 -19.30 5.38
CA ARG A 122 -34.27 -18.75 4.67
C ARG A 122 -34.84 -17.58 5.46
N GLY A 123 -35.27 -16.55 4.75
CA GLY A 123 -35.88 -15.36 5.34
C GLY A 123 -36.35 -14.40 4.27
N ASP A 124 -36.90 -13.29 4.70
CA ASP A 124 -37.31 -12.20 3.83
C ASP A 124 -36.15 -11.23 3.51
N LEU A 125 -36.39 -10.29 2.59
CA LEU A 125 -35.41 -9.29 2.21
C LEU A 125 -35.05 -8.32 3.35
N LYS A 126 -35.99 -8.07 4.27
CA LYS A 126 -35.79 -7.18 5.42
C LYS A 126 -34.79 -7.80 6.40
N GLN A 127 -34.97 -9.07 6.74
CA GLN A 127 -34.06 -9.87 7.57
C GLN A 127 -32.66 -9.96 6.96
N LEU A 128 -32.55 -10.14 5.64
CA LEU A 128 -31.26 -10.10 4.95
C LEU A 128 -30.57 -8.73 5.10
N THR A 129 -31.34 -7.64 4.94
CA THR A 129 -30.81 -6.28 5.06
C THR A 129 -30.38 -5.97 6.50
N GLU A 130 -31.16 -6.39 7.49
CA GLU A 130 -30.83 -6.28 8.91
C GLU A 130 -29.56 -7.07 9.26
N LEU A 131 -29.41 -8.30 8.74
CA LEU A 131 -28.19 -9.09 8.92
C LEU A 131 -26.97 -8.38 8.34
N LEU A 132 -27.07 -7.84 7.13
CA LEU A 132 -25.98 -7.12 6.49
C LEU A 132 -25.64 -5.82 7.23
N HIS A 133 -26.65 -5.13 7.77
CA HIS A 133 -26.45 -3.94 8.59
C HIS A 133 -25.72 -4.28 9.91
N ASP A 134 -26.18 -5.31 10.63
CA ASP A 134 -25.54 -5.79 11.86
C ASP A 134 -24.12 -6.31 11.63
N PHE A 135 -23.88 -6.88 10.46
CA PHE A 135 -22.55 -7.29 10.02
C PHE A 135 -21.66 -6.06 9.88
N TYR A 136 -21.99 -5.11 9.00
CA TYR A 136 -21.10 -3.99 8.69
C TYR A 136 -21.05 -2.88 9.76
N SER A 137 -21.99 -2.83 10.70
CA SER A 137 -21.97 -1.86 11.81
C SER A 137 -20.91 -2.15 12.87
N ARG A 138 -20.31 -3.36 12.86
CA ARG A 138 -19.24 -3.74 13.79
C ARG A 138 -17.88 -3.30 13.26
N ASP A 139 -17.04 -2.80 14.17
CA ASP A 139 -15.65 -2.43 13.88
C ASP A 139 -14.71 -3.65 13.93
N ILE A 140 -15.00 -4.66 13.09
CA ILE A 140 -14.20 -5.88 12.97
C ILE A 140 -13.77 -6.11 11.52
N LEU A 141 -12.59 -6.72 11.33
CA LEU A 141 -12.04 -6.95 9.99
C LEU A 141 -12.72 -8.13 9.30
N HIS A 142 -13.89 -7.88 8.72
CA HIS A 142 -14.66 -8.85 7.95
C HIS A 142 -15.25 -8.27 6.66
N ARG A 143 -15.60 -9.13 5.71
CA ARG A 143 -16.25 -8.73 4.46
C ARG A 143 -17.08 -9.86 3.89
N VAL A 144 -18.18 -9.53 3.23
CA VAL A 144 -18.95 -10.49 2.44
C VAL A 144 -18.25 -10.67 1.09
N ARG A 145 -17.82 -11.89 0.77
CA ARG A 145 -17.16 -12.19 -0.51
C ARG A 145 -18.16 -12.57 -1.61
N LEU A 146 -19.19 -13.30 -1.23
CA LEU A 146 -20.20 -13.81 -2.14
C LEU A 146 -21.54 -13.81 -1.42
N LEU A 147 -22.55 -13.25 -2.07
CA LEU A 147 -23.93 -13.29 -1.62
C LEU A 147 -24.74 -13.96 -2.74
N HIS A 148 -25.46 -15.02 -2.38
CA HIS A 148 -26.35 -15.73 -3.29
C HIS A 148 -27.75 -15.75 -2.71
N VAL A 149 -28.70 -15.18 -3.43
CA VAL A 149 -30.11 -15.08 -3.02
C VAL A 149 -30.94 -15.82 -4.05
N ILE A 150 -31.65 -16.86 -3.61
CA ILE A 150 -32.52 -17.67 -4.47
C ILE A 150 -33.96 -17.41 -4.01
N PRO A 151 -34.84 -16.86 -4.86
CA PRO A 151 -36.25 -16.76 -4.56
C PRO A 151 -36.84 -18.16 -4.34
N VAL A 152 -37.61 -18.33 -3.26
CA VAL A 152 -38.39 -19.56 -3.02
C VAL A 152 -39.83 -19.30 -3.44
N SER A 153 -40.37 -20.15 -4.31
CA SER A 153 -41.62 -19.94 -5.04
C SER A 153 -42.92 -20.02 -4.22
N ASP A 154 -42.83 -20.04 -2.88
CA ASP A 154 -43.98 -20.05 -1.95
C ASP A 154 -44.14 -18.72 -1.20
N SER A 155 -43.65 -17.61 -1.75
CA SER A 155 -43.95 -16.27 -1.21
C SER A 155 -45.35 -15.85 -1.63
N THR A 156 -46.34 -16.21 -0.81
CA THR A 156 -47.69 -15.62 -0.86
C THR A 156 -47.68 -14.25 -0.20
#